data_AF-A0A562MPK8-F1
#
_entry.id   AF-A0A562MPK8-F1
#
_cell.length_a   1.000
_cell.length_b   1.000
_cell.length_c   1.000
_cell.angle_alpha   90.00
_cell.angle_beta   90.00
_cell.angle_gamma   90.00
#
_symmetry.space_group_name_H-M   'P 1'
#
loop_
_entity.id
_entity.type
_entity.pdbx_description
1 polymer ?
#
loop_
_entity_poly.entity_id
_entity_poly.type
_entity_poly.pdbx_seq_one_letter_code
_entity_poly.pdbx_strand_id
1 'polypeptide(L)'
;MISQEGKRIWVAGHRGMGGSALVRRLSGLPEVKILTLDIRDLDLTDRAATTAQARDGAGDRTFKRLDILVSNAGVQIVAPLAAFDFYKWKKFFHKGTFAADRLHVAVVGTSTPRHSA
;
A
#
# COMPACT_ATOMS: atom_id res chain seq x y z
N MET A 1 -9.22 4.89 20.37
CA MET A 1 -8.46 5.24 19.14
C MET A 1 -7.02 4.73 19.33
N ILE A 2 -6.38 4.14 18.32
CA ILE A 2 -5.00 3.63 18.43
C ILE A 2 -4.01 4.76 18.12
N SER A 3 -2.98 4.94 18.97
CA SER A 3 -1.89 5.89 18.70
C SER A 3 -0.99 5.43 17.55
N GLN A 4 -0.53 6.38 16.73
CA GLN A 4 0.43 6.12 15.65
C GLN A 4 1.89 6.30 16.08
N GLU A 5 2.15 6.87 17.25
CA GLU A 5 3.50 7.11 17.76
C GLU A 5 4.27 5.78 17.91
N GLY A 6 5.57 5.80 17.55
CA GLY A 6 6.41 4.60 17.58
C GLY A 6 6.05 3.51 16.56
N LYS A 7 5.02 3.71 15.72
CA LYS A 7 4.56 2.68 14.77
C LYS A 7 5.34 2.68 13.47
N ARG A 8 5.40 1.49 12.86
CA ARG A 8 5.94 1.27 11.51
C ARG A 8 4.78 1.22 10.52
N ILE A 9 4.70 2.23 9.66
CA ILE A 9 3.54 2.47 8.80
C ILE A 9 3.95 2.46 7.35
N TRP A 10 3.32 1.61 6.54
CA TRP A 10 3.49 1.65 5.08
C TRP A 10 2.35 2.44 4.46
N VAL A 11 2.69 3.52 3.76
CA VAL A 11 1.75 4.30 2.97
C VAL A 11 1.90 3.95 1.49
N ALA A 12 1.07 3.01 1.01
CA ALA A 12 0.98 2.70 -0.42
C ALA A 12 0.27 3.85 -1.15
N GLY A 13 0.84 4.33 -2.26
CA GLY A 13 0.30 5.49 -2.98
C GLY A 13 0.58 6.83 -2.28
N HIS A 14 1.74 6.96 -1.63
CA HIS A 14 2.15 8.12 -0.83
C HIS A 14 2.23 9.45 -1.60
N ARG A 15 2.31 9.44 -2.94
CA ARG A 15 2.41 10.66 -3.77
C ARG A 15 1.05 11.26 -4.15
N GLY A 16 -0.05 10.56 -3.88
CA GLY A 16 -1.40 11.08 -4.12
C GLY A 16 -1.77 12.19 -3.15
N MET A 17 -2.90 12.86 -3.40
CA MET A 17 -3.40 13.95 -2.53
C MET A 17 -3.55 13.51 -1.07
N GLY A 18 -4.25 12.40 -0.82
CA GLY A 18 -4.44 11.86 0.53
C GLY A 18 -3.16 11.26 1.12
N GLY A 19 -2.41 10.51 0.30
CA GLY A 19 -1.17 9.85 0.74
C GLY A 19 -0.09 10.84 1.19
N SER A 20 0.10 11.93 0.45
CA SER A 20 1.13 12.93 0.76
C SER A 20 0.78 13.75 2.01
N ALA A 21 -0.51 14.10 2.17
CA ALA A 21 -1.01 14.74 3.39
C ALA A 21 -0.84 13.85 4.62
N LEU A 22 -1.10 12.54 4.46
CA LEU A 22 -0.91 11.58 5.55
C LEU A 22 0.57 11.43 5.91
N VAL A 23 1.46 11.28 4.92
CA VAL A 23 2.91 11.24 5.17
C VAL A 23 3.37 12.49 5.92
N ARG A 24 2.98 13.69 5.46
CA ARG A 24 3.30 14.95 6.15
C ARG A 24 2.84 14.95 7.62
N ARG A 25 1.62 14.46 7.89
CA ARG A 25 1.11 14.35 9.27
C ARG A 25 1.92 13.36 10.09
N LEU A 26 2.15 12.16 9.56
CA LEU A 26 2.85 11.08 10.26
C LEU A 26 4.31 11.44 10.55
N SER A 27 4.98 12.17 9.65
CA SER A 27 6.36 12.63 9.85
C SER A 27 6.50 13.63 11.01
N GLY A 28 5.41 14.26 11.43
CA GLY A 28 5.39 15.16 12.59
C GLY A 28 5.15 14.44 13.93
N LEU A 29 4.94 13.12 13.93
CA LEU A 29 4.69 12.34 15.14
C LEU A 29 5.98 11.69 15.66
N PRO A 30 6.14 11.56 16.99
CA PRO A 30 7.34 10.98 17.58
C PRO A 30 7.50 9.49 17.20
N GLU A 31 8.73 9.14 16.85
CA GLU A 31 9.20 7.77 16.62
C GLU A 31 8.46 6.97 15.54
N VAL A 32 7.68 7.63 14.68
CA VAL A 32 7.01 6.98 13.55
C VAL A 32 8.01 6.65 12.45
N LYS A 33 8.02 5.38 12.03
CA LYS A 33 8.80 4.95 10.86
C LYS A 33 7.86 4.78 9.68
N ILE A 34 8.07 5.58 8.64
CA ILE A 34 7.23 5.56 7.45
C ILE A 34 7.95 4.83 6.32
N LEU A 35 7.28 3.85 5.73
CA LEU A 35 7.67 3.25 4.47
C LEU A 35 6.84 3.86 3.34
N THR A 36 7.53 4.30 2.30
CA THR A 36 6.95 4.76 1.05
C THR A 36 7.71 4.14 -0.11
N LEU A 37 6.99 3.62 -1.11
CA LEU A 37 7.56 3.14 -2.37
C LEU A 37 6.89 3.90 -3.51
N ASP A 38 7.67 4.32 -4.50
CA ASP A 38 7.14 4.91 -5.71
C ASP A 38 6.51 3.82 -6.59
N ILE A 39 5.58 4.20 -7.47
CA ILE A 39 5.01 3.26 -8.45
C ILE A 39 6.08 2.71 -9.41
N ARG A 40 7.18 3.44 -9.60
CA ARG A 40 8.34 2.99 -10.39
C ARG A 40 9.14 1.87 -9.69
N ASP A 41 9.10 1.86 -8.36
CA ASP A 41 9.82 0.86 -7.54
C ASP A 41 8.91 -0.35 -7.28
N LEU A 42 7.60 -0.14 -7.16
CA LEU A 42 6.62 -1.20 -6.98
C LEU A 42 5.29 -0.87 -7.67
N ASP A 43 4.99 -1.59 -8.74
CA ASP A 43 3.64 -1.62 -9.32
C ASP A 43 2.79 -2.67 -8.59
N LEU A 44 1.80 -2.21 -7.81
CA LEU A 44 0.88 -3.08 -7.07
C LEU A 44 -0.03 -3.93 -7.98
N THR A 45 -0.05 -3.67 -9.28
CA THR A 45 -0.71 -4.55 -10.24
C THR A 45 0.10 -5.83 -10.52
N ASP A 46 1.40 -5.83 -10.23
CA ASP A 46 2.26 -7.02 -10.26
C ASP A 46 2.16 -7.79 -8.93
N ARG A 47 1.57 -8.98 -9.00
CA ARG A 47 1.38 -9.85 -7.85
C ARG A 47 2.71 -10.38 -7.30
N ALA A 48 3.64 -10.76 -8.17
CA ALA A 48 4.90 -11.37 -7.74
C ALA A 48 5.76 -10.34 -7.02
N ALA A 49 5.89 -9.14 -7.60
CA ALA A 49 6.61 -8.02 -6.99
C ALA A 49 5.98 -7.60 -5.66
N THR A 50 4.64 -7.46 -5.60
CA THR A 50 3.93 -7.10 -4.36
C THR A 50 4.14 -8.15 -3.26
N THR A 51 4.11 -9.44 -3.62
CA THR A 51 4.31 -10.53 -2.67
C THR A 51 5.75 -10.57 -2.15
N ALA A 52 6.74 -10.39 -3.03
CA ALA A 52 8.15 -10.32 -2.65
C ALA A 52 8.39 -9.13 -1.71
N GLN A 53 7.90 -7.94 -2.08
CA GLN A 53 8.06 -6.74 -1.27
C GLN A 53 7.42 -6.86 0.12
N ALA A 54 6.24 -7.48 0.21
CA ALA A 54 5.59 -7.73 1.50
C ALA A 54 6.38 -8.72 2.36
N ARG A 55 6.95 -9.78 1.75
CA ARG A 55 7.77 -10.79 2.44
C ARG A 55 9.09 -10.26 2.94
N ASP A 56 9.77 -9.51 2.09
CA ASP A 56 11.11 -9.02 2.38
C ASP A 56 11.09 -7.84 3.36
N GLY A 57 9.89 -7.34 3.69
CA GLY A 57 9.68 -6.23 4.59
C GLY A 57 10.31 -4.99 4.00
N ALA A 58 9.60 -4.32 3.10
CA ALA A 58 9.98 -2.98 2.67
C ALA A 58 11.33 -2.85 1.94
N GLY A 59 12.00 -3.95 1.56
CA GLY A 59 13.37 -3.90 1.03
C GLY A 59 14.40 -3.34 2.02
N ASP A 60 14.00 -3.09 3.27
CA ASP A 60 14.82 -2.49 4.31
C ASP A 60 14.83 -3.44 5.51
N ARG A 61 16.02 -3.96 5.85
CA ARG A 61 16.26 -4.85 7.02
C ARG A 61 15.79 -4.22 8.35
N THR A 62 15.47 -2.94 8.36
CA THR A 62 14.92 -2.18 9.49
C THR A 62 13.40 -2.38 9.68
N PHE A 63 12.65 -2.73 8.63
CA PHE A 63 11.18 -2.88 8.60
C PHE A 63 10.70 -4.34 8.69
N LYS A 64 11.39 -5.19 9.46
CA LYS A 64 11.03 -6.62 9.72
C LYS A 64 9.60 -6.87 10.25
N ARG A 65 8.87 -5.82 10.62
CA ARG A 65 7.49 -5.87 11.14
C ARG A 65 6.76 -4.59 10.72
N LEU A 66 5.53 -4.75 10.23
CA LEU A 66 4.60 -3.68 9.90
C LEU A 66 3.52 -3.60 10.99
N ASP A 67 3.24 -2.40 11.50
CA ASP A 67 2.14 -2.17 12.46
C ASP A 67 0.86 -1.75 11.76
N ILE A 68 0.98 -0.86 10.77
CA ILE A 68 -0.14 -0.25 10.07
C ILE A 68 0.14 -0.26 8.57
N LEU A 69 -0.82 -0.73 7.79
CA LEU A 69 -0.85 -0.57 6.35
C LEU A 69 -1.88 0.48 5.97
N VAL A 70 -1.47 1.45 5.16
CA VAL A 70 -2.37 2.40 4.50
C VAL A 70 -2.43 2.03 3.01
N SER A 71 -3.50 1.34 2.63
CA SER A 71 -3.79 0.95 1.25
C SER A 71 -4.51 2.09 0.52
N ASN A 72 -3.76 3.14 0.16
CA ASN A 72 -4.30 4.37 -0.45
C ASN A 72 -4.06 4.45 -1.96
N ALA A 73 -3.21 3.59 -2.53
CA ALA A 73 -2.96 3.57 -3.97
C ALA A 73 -4.24 3.25 -4.74
N GLY A 74 -4.57 4.09 -5.73
CA GLY A 74 -5.76 3.92 -6.52
C GLY A 74 -5.91 5.01 -7.57
N VAL A 75 -6.92 4.84 -8.43
CA VAL A 75 -7.34 5.83 -9.40
C VAL A 75 -8.85 6.02 -9.25
N GLN A 76 -9.34 7.23 -9.52
CA GLN A 76 -10.76 7.54 -9.49
C GLN A 76 -11.24 7.87 -10.91
N ILE A 77 -12.51 7.59 -11.18
CA ILE A 77 -13.20 8.03 -12.39
C ILE A 77 -13.78 9.42 -12.12
N VAL A 78 -13.38 10.39 -12.94
CA VAL A 78 -13.91 11.76 -12.90
C VAL A 78 -14.48 12.09 -14.28
N ALA A 79 -15.54 11.39 -14.66
CA ALA A 79 -16.25 11.53 -15.93
C ALA A 79 -17.67 10.95 -15.83
N PRO A 80 -18.62 11.36 -16.69
CA PRO A 80 -19.93 10.71 -16.79
C PRO A 80 -19.78 9.22 -17.11
N LEU A 81 -20.52 8.36 -16.40
CA LEU A 81 -20.45 6.89 -16.57
C LEU A 81 -20.74 6.47 -18.02
N ALA A 82 -21.72 7.11 -18.66
CA ALA A 82 -22.11 6.84 -20.04
C ALA A 82 -21.01 7.16 -21.07
N ALA A 83 -20.06 8.03 -20.72
CA ALA A 83 -18.96 8.45 -21.60
C ALA A 83 -17.62 7.76 -21.25
N PHE A 84 -17.62 6.83 -20.29
CA PHE A 84 -16.39 6.21 -19.82
C PHE A 84 -16.02 4.96 -20.62
N ASP A 85 -14.89 5.05 -21.33
CA ASP A 85 -14.35 3.96 -22.14
C ASP A 85 -14.12 2.66 -21.33
N PHE A 86 -14.48 1.52 -21.94
CA PHE A 86 -14.39 0.20 -21.33
C PHE A 86 -12.96 -0.19 -20.89
N TYR A 87 -11.93 0.21 -21.63
CA TYR A 87 -10.55 -0.10 -21.25
C TYR A 87 -10.11 0.72 -20.03
N LYS A 88 -10.65 1.93 -19.86
CA LYS A 88 -10.42 2.72 -18.65
C LYS A 88 -11.07 2.07 -17.41
N TRP A 89 -12.20 1.37 -17.56
CA TRP A 89 -12.78 0.55 -16.48
C TRP A 89 -11.83 -0.56 -16.03
N LYS A 90 -11.22 -1.28 -16.97
CA LYS A 90 -10.22 -2.31 -16.63
C LYS A 90 -9.06 -1.73 -15.82
N LYS A 91 -8.53 -0.57 -16.25
CA LYS A 91 -7.45 0.12 -15.53
C LYS A 91 -7.88 0.54 -14.12
N PHE A 92 -9.11 1.04 -13.95
CA PHE A 92 -9.67 1.40 -12.64
C PHE A 92 -9.68 0.20 -11.68
N PHE A 93 -10.25 -0.93 -12.09
CA PHE A 93 -10.30 -2.13 -11.21
C PHE A 93 -8.91 -2.70 -10.92
N HIS A 94 -8.02 -2.74 -11.91
CA HIS A 94 -6.67 -3.27 -11.72
C HIS A 94 -5.83 -2.42 -10.78
N LYS A 95 -5.89 -1.08 -10.92
CA LYS A 95 -5.10 -0.16 -10.09
C LYS A 95 -5.75 0.19 -8.75
N GLY A 96 -7.06 0.03 -8.63
CA GLY A 96 -7.80 0.20 -7.38
C GLY A 96 -7.98 -1.13 -6.67
N THR A 97 -9.17 -1.70 -6.81
CA THR A 97 -9.64 -2.87 -6.05
C THR A 97 -8.68 -4.06 -6.07
N PHE A 98 -8.21 -4.48 -7.25
CA PHE A 98 -7.36 -5.69 -7.34
C PHE A 98 -5.94 -5.47 -6.82
N ALA A 99 -5.38 -4.26 -6.97
CA ALA A 99 -4.10 -3.91 -6.38
C ALA A 99 -4.18 -3.90 -4.84
N ALA A 100 -5.24 -3.30 -4.29
CA ALA A 100 -5.47 -3.27 -2.84
C ALA A 100 -5.65 -4.68 -2.26
N ASP A 101 -6.47 -5.53 -2.90
CA ASP A 101 -6.66 -6.92 -2.51
C ASP A 101 -5.33 -7.69 -2.45
N ARG A 102 -4.52 -7.62 -3.52
CA ARG A 102 -3.21 -8.28 -3.58
C ARG A 102 -2.28 -7.79 -2.49
N LEU A 103 -2.23 -6.48 -2.26
CA LEU A 103 -1.41 -5.88 -1.21
C LEU A 103 -1.82 -6.40 0.18
N HIS A 104 -3.12 -6.47 0.46
CA HIS A 104 -3.63 -6.99 1.73
C HIS A 104 -3.29 -8.46 1.92
N VAL A 105 -3.53 -9.30 0.90
CA VAL A 105 -3.19 -10.73 0.93
C VAL A 105 -1.70 -10.93 1.14
N ALA A 106 -0.87 -10.16 0.43
CA ALA A 106 0.58 -10.23 0.57
C ALA A 106 1.06 -9.86 1.97
N VAL A 107 0.56 -8.75 2.53
CA VAL A 107 0.93 -8.29 3.88
C VAL A 107 0.43 -9.26 4.95
N VAL A 108 -0.84 -9.65 4.92
CA VAL A 108 -1.42 -10.57 5.92
C VAL A 108 -0.75 -11.94 5.83
N GLY A 109 -0.53 -12.47 4.62
CA GLY A 109 0.10 -13.77 4.41
C GLY A 109 1.55 -13.87 4.91
N THR A 110 2.21 -12.75 5.21
CA THR A 110 3.54 -12.71 5.83
C THR A 110 3.50 -12.63 7.35
N SER A 111 2.37 -12.18 7.90
CA SER A 111 2.16 -12.01 9.34
C SER A 111 1.64 -13.26 10.06
N THR A 112 1.14 -14.25 9.31
CA THR A 112 0.72 -15.54 9.87
C THR A 112 1.95 -16.43 10.13
N PRO A 113 2.15 -16.95 11.35
CA PRO A 113 3.19 -17.93 11.59
C PRO A 113 2.96 -19.14 10.68
N ARG A 114 3.99 -19.55 9.92
CA ARG A 114 3.97 -20.89 9.34
C ARG A 114 4.02 -21.86 10.52
N HIS A 115 2.88 -22.45 10.87
CA HIS A 115 2.88 -23.62 11.73
C HIS A 115 3.72 -24.68 11.00
N SER A 116 4.88 -25.00 11.57
CA SER A 116 5.68 -26.15 11.17
C SER A 116 4.81 -27.38 11.36
N ALA A 117 4.50 -28.06 10.25
CA ALA A 117 3.98 -29.41 10.25
C ALA A 117 5.04 -30.39 10.75
#